data_AF-F0WUJ8-F1
#
_entry.id   AF-F0WUJ8-F1
#
_cell.length_a   1.000
_cell.length_b   1.000
_cell.length_c   1.000
_cell.angle_alpha   90.00
_cell.angle_beta   90.00
_cell.angle_gamma   90.00
#
_symmetry.space_group_name_H-M   'P 1'
#
loop_
_entity.id
_entity.type
_entity.pdbx_description
1 polymer ?
#
loop_
_entity_poly.entity_id
_entity_poly.type
_entity_poly.pdbx_seq_one_letter_code
_entity_poly.pdbx_strand_id
1 'polypeptide(L)'
;MRAISRAASCSTSVKRVKMPHRTVSNVLRSSSKRVLLDNPYTEEIYAEIPYLSKNEALTKVDHAIYAQCEWKGVPLHKRQYLCLEWLNVLEKNKDKIALEITQQMGKPITQSYNEINGVMQRAKCVLFIDL
;
A
#
# COMPACT_ATOMS: atom_id res chain seq x y z
N MET A 1 -5.76 21.20 40.52
CA MET A 1 -5.20 20.86 39.20
C MET A 1 -5.53 19.40 38.89
N ARG A 2 -6.48 19.15 37.97
CA ARG A 2 -6.90 17.79 37.58
C ARG A 2 -5.99 17.28 36.46
N ALA A 3 -5.18 16.27 36.73
CA ALA A 3 -4.45 15.53 35.72
C ALA A 3 -5.41 14.53 35.05
N ILE A 4 -5.70 14.73 33.77
CA ILE A 4 -6.44 13.75 32.97
C ILE A 4 -5.44 12.69 32.53
N SER A 5 -5.41 11.59 33.28
CA SER A 5 -4.87 10.31 32.81
C SER A 5 -5.73 9.82 31.63
N ARG A 6 -5.16 9.74 30.44
CA ARG A 6 -5.71 8.98 29.31
C ARG A 6 -4.86 7.74 29.11
N ALA A 7 -5.07 6.76 29.99
CA ALA A 7 -4.90 5.37 29.63
C ALA A 7 -5.91 5.06 28.50
N ALA A 8 -5.42 4.84 27.29
CA ALA A 8 -6.15 4.09 26.27
C ALA A 8 -5.53 2.70 26.23
N SER A 9 -5.81 1.89 27.25
CA SER A 9 -5.67 0.45 27.15
C SER A 9 -6.59 0.02 26.01
N CYS A 10 -6.03 -0.38 24.88
CA CYS A 10 -6.75 -1.10 23.85
C CYS A 10 -7.07 -2.50 24.41
N SER A 11 -8.03 -2.53 25.33
CA SER A 11 -8.62 -3.72 25.92
C SER A 11 -9.99 -3.90 25.29
N THR A 12 -10.05 -3.96 23.97
CA THR A 12 -11.22 -4.52 23.30
C THR A 12 -10.86 -5.96 23.02
N SER A 13 -11.57 -6.87 23.68
CA SER A 13 -11.52 -8.31 23.42
C SER A 13 -12.02 -8.57 22.00
N VAL A 14 -11.17 -8.28 21.01
CA VAL A 14 -11.42 -8.60 19.61
C VAL A 14 -11.21 -10.09 19.52
N LYS A 15 -12.32 -10.84 19.47
CA LYS A 15 -12.30 -12.27 19.18
C LYS A 15 -11.44 -12.47 17.93
N ARG A 16 -10.38 -13.26 18.07
CA ARG A 16 -9.43 -13.61 17.00
C ARG A 16 -10.21 -14.38 15.92
N VAL A 17 -10.85 -13.67 15.00
CA VAL A 17 -11.40 -14.26 13.79
C VAL A 17 -10.21 -14.56 12.91
N LYS A 18 -9.90 -15.85 12.69
CA LYS A 18 -8.93 -16.28 11.68
C LYS A 18 -9.42 -15.76 10.34
N MET A 19 -8.84 -14.67 9.85
CA MET A 19 -9.09 -14.21 8.49
C MET A 19 -8.37 -15.17 7.54
N PRO A 20 -9.07 -15.84 6.61
CA PRO A 20 -8.36 -16.59 5.57
C PRO A 20 -7.44 -15.61 4.83
N HIS A 21 -6.20 -16.02 4.56
CA HIS A 21 -5.31 -15.33 3.63
C HIS A 21 -5.98 -15.29 2.26
N ARG A 22 -6.83 -14.28 2.06
CA ARG A 22 -7.63 -14.12 0.87
C ARG A 22 -6.76 -13.36 -0.12
N THR A 23 -6.42 -14.02 -1.22
CA THR A 23 -5.78 -13.42 -2.39
C THR A 23 -6.45 -12.08 -2.70
N VAL A 24 -5.67 -11.01 -2.82
CA VAL A 24 -6.14 -9.61 -2.99
C VAL A 24 -6.91 -9.38 -4.30
N SER A 25 -7.20 -10.43 -5.06
CA SER A 25 -7.68 -10.36 -6.44
C SER A 25 -9.19 -10.11 -6.61
N ASN A 26 -10.03 -10.21 -5.58
CA ASN A 26 -11.50 -10.19 -5.78
C ASN A 26 -12.31 -9.21 -4.89
N VAL A 27 -11.80 -8.01 -4.61
CA VAL A 27 -12.60 -6.94 -3.97
C VAL A 27 -12.77 -5.76 -4.92
N LEU A 28 -13.48 -5.98 -6.02
CA LEU A 28 -14.07 -4.92 -6.83
C LEU A 28 -15.59 -5.12 -6.87
N ARG A 29 -16.25 -4.82 -5.76
CA ARG A 29 -17.56 -4.17 -5.89
C ARG A 29 -17.21 -2.70 -6.00
N SER A 30 -17.70 -2.05 -7.07
CA SER A 30 -17.33 -0.68 -7.41
C SER A 30 -18.51 0.24 -7.17
N SER A 31 -18.25 1.44 -6.67
CA SER A 31 -19.19 2.56 -6.84
C SER A 31 -19.48 2.79 -8.33
N SER A 32 -20.67 3.32 -8.66
CA SER A 32 -21.01 3.68 -10.04
C SER A 32 -20.16 4.83 -10.59
N LYS A 33 -19.54 5.64 -9.73
CA LYS A 33 -18.68 6.74 -10.15
C LYS A 33 -17.27 6.23 -10.46
N ARG A 34 -16.71 6.67 -11.58
CA ARG A 34 -15.36 6.31 -12.04
C ARG A 34 -14.54 7.57 -12.32
N VAL A 35 -13.22 7.47 -12.23
CA VAL A 35 -12.27 8.49 -12.67
C VAL A 35 -11.56 8.00 -13.91
N LEU A 36 -11.56 8.82 -14.95
CA LEU A 36 -10.77 8.59 -16.16
C LEU A 36 -9.37 9.16 -15.89
N LEU A 37 -8.36 8.33 -16.07
CA LEU A 37 -6.97 8.69 -16.00
C LEU A 37 -6.45 8.79 -17.43
N ASP A 38 -6.18 10.01 -17.87
CA ASP A 38 -5.56 10.34 -19.13
C ASP A 38 -4.02 10.30 -19.04
N ASN A 39 -3.36 10.04 -20.16
CA ASN A 39 -1.94 10.27 -20.31
C ASN A 39 -1.74 11.76 -20.65
N PRO A 40 -1.07 12.56 -19.80
CA PRO A 40 -0.98 14.01 -20.00
C PRO A 40 -0.11 14.43 -21.20
N TYR A 41 0.62 13.50 -21.82
CA TYR A 41 1.39 13.76 -23.04
C TYR A 41 0.60 13.48 -24.32
N THR A 42 -0.22 12.43 -24.35
CA THR A 42 -1.01 12.04 -25.54
C THR A 42 -2.47 12.45 -25.48
N GLU A 43 -2.97 12.85 -24.31
CA GLU A 43 -4.38 13.12 -24.00
C GLU A 43 -5.31 11.89 -24.13
N GLU A 44 -4.74 10.71 -24.41
CA GLU A 44 -5.50 9.46 -24.49
C GLU A 44 -5.86 8.93 -23.10
N ILE A 45 -7.04 8.31 -22.98
CA ILE A 45 -7.45 7.66 -21.73
C ILE A 45 -6.61 6.41 -21.50
N TYR A 46 -5.75 6.46 -20.48
CA TYR A 46 -4.90 5.35 -20.07
C TYR A 46 -5.66 4.30 -19.25
N ALA A 47 -6.51 4.73 -18.31
CA ALA A 47 -7.26 3.82 -17.46
C ALA A 47 -8.56 4.43 -16.93
N GLU A 48 -9.53 3.57 -16.59
CA GLU A 48 -10.74 3.98 -15.87
C GLU A 48 -10.79 3.29 -14.51
N ILE A 49 -10.75 4.09 -13.44
CA ILE A 49 -10.60 3.60 -12.07
C ILE A 49 -11.91 3.86 -11.32
N PRO A 50 -12.54 2.84 -10.70
CA PRO A 50 -13.73 3.06 -9.90
C PRO A 50 -13.41 3.79 -8.60
N TYR A 51 -14.28 4.74 -8.21
CA TYR A 51 -14.23 5.27 -6.85
C TYR A 51 -14.67 4.20 -5.86
N LEU A 52 -14.11 4.28 -4.66
CA LEU A 52 -14.64 3.54 -3.52
C LEU A 52 -15.89 4.25 -3.02
N SER A 53 -16.94 3.49 -2.74
CA SER A 53 -18.05 3.98 -1.92
C SER A 53 -17.57 4.27 -0.50
N LYS A 54 -18.31 5.11 0.24
CA LYS A 54 -18.01 5.40 1.64
C LYS A 54 -17.90 4.13 2.49
N ASN A 55 -18.82 3.18 2.28
CA ASN A 55 -18.82 1.92 3.03
C ASN A 55 -17.59 1.06 2.71
N GLU A 56 -17.20 0.95 1.43
CA GLU A 56 -15.99 0.21 1.04
C GLU A 56 -14.71 0.83 1.60
N ALA A 57 -14.63 2.17 1.61
CA ALA A 57 -13.51 2.88 2.20
C ALA A 57 -13.41 2.58 3.71
N LEU A 58 -14.53 2.69 4.45
CA LEU A 58 -14.57 2.37 5.88
C LEU A 58 -14.23 0.91 6.17
N THR A 59 -14.77 -0.03 5.39
CA THR A 59 -14.44 -1.46 5.53
C THR A 59 -12.95 -1.73 5.30
N LYS A 60 -12.31 -1.06 4.34
CA LYS A 60 -10.85 -1.19 4.13
C LYS A 60 -10.05 -0.64 5.31
N VAL A 61 -10.49 0.45 5.93
CA VAL A 61 -9.87 1.00 7.14
C VAL A 61 -10.01 0.03 8.31
N ASP A 62 -11.20 -0.56 8.51
CA ASP A 62 -11.42 -1.57 9.55
C ASP A 62 -10.48 -2.77 9.36
N HIS A 63 -10.36 -3.28 8.13
CA HIS A 63 -9.40 -4.35 7.82
C HIS A 63 -7.95 -3.95 8.10
N ALA A 64 -7.56 -2.71 7.79
CA ALA A 64 -6.22 -2.21 8.08
C ALA A 64 -5.95 -2.16 9.59
N ILE A 65 -6.93 -1.78 10.41
CA ILE A 65 -6.84 -1.79 11.88
C ILE A 65 -6.59 -3.22 12.38
N TYR A 66 -7.38 -4.19 11.93
CA TYR A 66 -7.20 -5.59 12.33
C TYR A 66 -5.83 -6.14 11.90
N ALA A 67 -5.44 -5.92 10.65
CA ALA A 67 -4.15 -6.35 10.13
C ALA A 67 -2.98 -5.71 10.88
N GLN A 68 -3.09 -4.43 11.27
CA GLN A 68 -2.08 -3.75 12.05
C GLN A 68 -1.91 -4.37 13.44
N CYS A 69 -3.00 -4.75 14.10
CA CYS A 69 -2.95 -5.42 15.40
C CYS A 69 -2.18 -6.76 15.32
N GLU A 70 -2.39 -7.53 14.27
CA GLU A 70 -1.64 -8.78 14.03
C GLU A 70 -0.19 -8.49 13.66
N TRP A 71 0.05 -7.53 12.76
CA TRP A 71 1.37 -7.14 12.27
C TRP A 71 2.29 -6.64 13.39
N LYS A 72 1.74 -5.96 14.41
CA LYS A 72 2.47 -5.51 15.60
C LYS A 72 3.19 -6.67 16.33
N GLY A 73 2.61 -7.87 16.29
CA GLY A 73 3.20 -9.06 16.93
C GLY A 73 4.27 -9.77 16.08
N VAL A 74 4.52 -9.32 14.84
CA VAL A 74 5.47 -9.98 13.94
C VAL A 74 6.91 -9.59 14.30
N PRO A 75 7.81 -10.57 14.56
CA PRO A 75 9.22 -10.30 14.85
C PRO A 75 9.90 -9.47 13.77
N LEU A 76 10.85 -8.62 14.16
CA LEU A 76 11.55 -7.70 13.25
C LEU A 76 12.17 -8.42 12.04
N HIS A 77 12.89 -9.53 12.26
CA HIS A 77 13.52 -10.30 11.18
C HIS A 77 12.51 -10.79 10.12
N LYS A 78 11.29 -11.17 10.53
CA LYS A 78 10.24 -11.58 9.58
C LYS A 78 9.70 -10.39 8.80
N ARG A 79 9.55 -9.23 9.45
CA ARG A 79 9.15 -7.98 8.78
C ARG A 79 10.20 -7.57 7.74
N GLN A 80 11.48 -7.61 8.12
CA GLN A 80 12.60 -7.34 7.21
C GLN A 80 12.62 -8.30 6.02
N TYR A 81 12.48 -9.61 6.26
CA TYR A 81 12.40 -10.61 5.20
C TYR A 81 11.27 -10.30 4.20
N LEU A 82 10.05 -10.03 4.68
CA LEU A 82 8.92 -9.71 3.80
C LEU A 82 9.15 -8.43 3.00
N CYS A 83 9.75 -7.40 3.60
CA CYS A 83 10.10 -6.17 2.89
C CYS A 83 11.19 -6.41 1.82
N LEU A 84 12.20 -7.23 2.11
CA LEU A 84 13.22 -7.59 1.12
C LEU A 84 12.61 -8.36 -0.07
N GLU A 85 11.70 -9.29 0.20
CA GLU A 85 10.97 -9.99 -0.86
C GLU A 85 10.12 -9.05 -1.70
N TRP A 86 9.48 -8.05 -1.07
CA TRP A 86 8.75 -7.00 -1.79
C TRP A 86 9.69 -6.17 -2.69
N LEU A 87 10.87 -5.79 -2.21
CA LEU A 87 11.88 -5.10 -3.02
C LEU A 87 12.36 -5.95 -4.21
N ASN A 88 12.53 -7.25 -4.01
CA ASN A 88 12.89 -8.18 -5.09
C ASN A 88 11.80 -8.23 -6.18
N VAL A 89 10.52 -8.26 -5.79
CA VAL A 89 9.40 -8.21 -6.74
C VAL A 89 9.36 -6.86 -7.46
N LEU A 90 9.60 -5.76 -6.75
CA LEU A 90 9.58 -4.41 -7.33
C LEU A 90 10.69 -4.24 -8.38
N GLU A 91 11.91 -4.69 -8.09
CA GLU A 91 13.04 -4.67 -9.03
C GLU A 91 12.76 -5.54 -10.26
N LYS A 92 12.23 -6.75 -10.07
CA LYS A 92 11.88 -7.66 -11.19
C LYS A 92 10.84 -7.07 -12.14
N ASN A 93 9.98 -6.17 -11.65
CA ASN A 93 8.92 -5.54 -12.44
C ASN A 93 9.24 -4.09 -12.82
N LYS A 94 10.48 -3.61 -12.63
CA LYS A 94 10.82 -2.19 -12.75
C LYS A 94 10.47 -1.59 -14.11
N ASP A 95 10.69 -2.30 -15.21
CA ASP A 95 10.44 -1.79 -16.57
C ASP A 95 8.95 -1.55 -16.79
N LYS A 96 8.12 -2.51 -16.33
CA LYS A 96 6.66 -2.39 -16.36
C LYS A 96 6.19 -1.22 -15.49
N ILE A 97 6.67 -1.12 -14.25
CA ILE A 97 6.26 -0.06 -13.32
C ILE A 97 6.69 1.32 -13.86
N ALA A 98 7.91 1.44 -14.40
CA ALA A 98 8.39 2.69 -14.97
C ALA A 98 7.58 3.11 -16.20
N LEU A 99 7.16 2.15 -17.04
CA LEU A 99 6.26 2.42 -18.16
C LEU A 99 4.90 2.89 -17.66
N GLU A 100 4.30 2.23 -16.66
CA GLU A 100 3.01 2.65 -16.07
C GLU A 100 3.11 4.08 -15.51
N ILE A 101 4.15 4.41 -14.75
CA ILE A 101 4.37 5.78 -14.24
C ILE A 101 4.49 6.80 -15.38
N THR A 102 5.20 6.45 -16.45
CA THR A 102 5.36 7.30 -17.63
C THR A 102 4.02 7.57 -18.31
N GLN A 103 3.20 6.52 -18.48
CA GLN A 103 1.89 6.66 -19.10
C GLN A 103 0.92 7.48 -18.23
N GLN A 104 0.98 7.33 -16.91
CA GLN A 104 0.08 8.04 -15.99
C GLN A 104 0.46 9.51 -15.78
N MET A 105 1.76 9.85 -15.87
CA MET A 105 2.28 11.15 -15.45
C MET A 105 2.96 11.94 -16.59
N GLY A 106 3.14 11.34 -17.77
CA GLY A 106 3.81 11.94 -18.93
C GLY A 106 5.31 12.22 -18.76
N LYS A 107 5.93 11.73 -17.68
CA LYS A 107 7.35 11.97 -17.42
C LYS A 107 8.23 11.07 -18.31
N PRO A 108 9.44 11.50 -18.72
CA PRO A 108 10.35 10.65 -19.47
C PRO A 108 10.64 9.32 -18.76
N ILE A 109 10.73 8.22 -19.51
CA ILE A 109 10.93 6.87 -18.95
C ILE A 109 12.16 6.75 -18.04
N THR A 110 13.23 7.48 -18.37
CA THR A 110 14.45 7.55 -17.55
C THR A 110 14.21 8.15 -16.17
N GLN A 111 13.29 9.13 -16.06
CA GLN A 111 12.88 9.69 -14.77
C GLN A 111 11.97 8.73 -14.00
N SER A 112 11.10 7.99 -14.68
CA SER A 112 10.25 6.98 -14.05
C SER A 112 11.05 5.87 -13.37
N TYR A 113 12.18 5.43 -13.95
CA TYR A 113 13.10 4.49 -13.29
C TYR A 113 13.65 5.02 -11.96
N ASN A 114 13.81 6.33 -11.81
CA ASN A 114 14.31 6.91 -10.58
C ASN A 114 13.31 6.81 -9.41
N GLU A 115 12.00 6.69 -9.69
CA GLU A 115 11.01 6.43 -8.64
C GLU A 115 11.24 5.05 -7.99
N ILE A 116 11.53 4.04 -8.82
CA ILE A 116 11.88 2.69 -8.36
C ILE A 116 13.20 2.75 -7.57
N ASN A 117 14.24 3.34 -8.13
CA ASN A 117 15.55 3.45 -7.47
C ASN A 117 15.45 4.17 -6.11
N GLY A 118 14.67 5.25 -6.04
CA GLY A 118 14.44 6.01 -4.82
C GLY A 118 13.65 5.22 -3.77
N VAL A 119 12.70 4.37 -4.18
CA VAL A 119 12.05 3.42 -3.26
C VAL A 119 13.05 2.39 -2.74
N MET A 120 13.85 1.79 -3.63
CA MET A 120 14.85 0.78 -3.26
C MET A 120 15.86 1.34 -2.26
N GLN A 121 16.38 2.54 -2.49
CA GLN A 121 17.31 3.20 -1.59
C GLN A 121 16.68 3.47 -0.21
N ARG A 122 15.51 4.15 -0.18
CA ARG A 122 14.85 4.51 1.08
C ARG A 122 14.42 3.30 1.89
N ALA A 123 13.90 2.26 1.23
CA ALA A 123 13.50 1.04 1.90
C ALA A 123 14.69 0.33 2.53
N LYS A 124 15.83 0.22 1.81
CA LYS A 124 17.06 -0.35 2.37
C LYS A 124 17.55 0.45 3.57
N CYS A 125 17.55 1.79 3.51
CA CYS A 125 17.93 2.62 4.66
C CYS A 125 17.09 2.30 5.90
N VAL A 126 15.77 2.17 5.77
CA VAL A 126 14.88 1.85 6.91
C VAL A 126 15.07 0.42 7.41
N LEU A 127 15.35 -0.54 6.51
CA LEU A 127 15.54 -1.95 6.89
C LEU A 127 16.84 -2.21 7.64
N PHE A 128 17.88 -1.44 7.33
CA PHE A 128 19.24 -1.62 7.87
C PHE A 128 19.66 -0.48 8.82
N ILE A 129 18.72 0.32 9.32
CA ILE A 129 19.03 1.48 10.18
C ILE A 129 19.62 1.08 11.55
N ASP A 130 19.58 -0.21 11.90
CA ASP A 130 20.10 -0.79 13.14
C ASP A 130 21.42 -1.60 12.95
N LEU A 131 22.18 -1.34 11.87
CA LEU A 131 23.52 -1.93 11.63
C LEU A 131 24.64 -0.89 11.72
#